data_AF-A0AAN8GVE7-F1
#
_entry.id   AF-A0AAN8GVE7-F1
#
_cell.length_a   1.000
_cell.length_b   1.000
_cell.length_c   1.000
_cell.angle_alpha   90.00
_cell.angle_beta   90.00
_cell.angle_gamma   90.00
#
_symmetry.space_group_name_H-M   'P 1'
#
loop_
_entity.id
_entity.type
_entity.pdbx_description
1 polymer ?
#
loop_
_entity_poly.entity_id
_entity_poly.type
_entity_poly.pdbx_seq_one_letter_code
_entity_poly.pdbx_strand_id
1 'polypeptide(L)'
;MRVIILLPVTIALSVALLGFTKIRKRDHDREEKQSKFQDVKLRVTNEMLQEYQSEVTETKDSMEMTTADLKALTEEIETLQSNADEAKNEADICNEEKKMVADQLVSVEALLQNLPAELNTMQTKWTAEVETLKQQLAARSAVCDFLKAGSADASKLCGEEPKAEAPKPEGPKAEAPKPEGPKAEAPKPEEPKAEAPKPEEPKAEAPKPEEPKAEAPKPEEPKAVAPKQ
;
A
#
# COMPACT_ATOMS: atom_id res chain seq x y z
N MET A 1 109.33 -20.03 49.52
CA MET A 1 107.97 -19.89 50.10
C MET A 1 106.92 -19.33 49.13
N ARG A 2 107.25 -18.47 48.14
CA ARG A 2 106.26 -17.85 47.23
C ARG A 2 105.48 -18.85 46.33
N VAL A 3 106.08 -19.98 45.96
CA VAL A 3 105.45 -20.97 45.05
C VAL A 3 104.35 -21.80 45.74
N ILE A 4 104.43 -22.01 47.06
CA ILE A 4 103.46 -22.83 47.82
C ILE A 4 102.11 -22.10 47.97
N ILE A 5 102.11 -20.75 47.95
CA ILE A 5 100.90 -19.92 48.10
C ILE A 5 100.22 -19.65 46.74
N LEU A 6 100.98 -19.62 45.64
CA LEU A 6 100.43 -19.34 44.30
C LEU A 6 99.48 -20.44 43.80
N LEU A 7 99.81 -21.70 44.04
CA LEU A 7 99.02 -22.85 43.58
C LEU A 7 97.59 -22.87 44.17
N PRO A 8 97.37 -22.76 45.50
CA PRO A 8 96.01 -22.70 46.05
C PRO A 8 95.23 -21.44 45.63
N VAL A 9 95.91 -20.30 45.44
CA VAL A 9 95.26 -19.07 44.96
C VAL A 9 94.75 -19.22 43.54
N THR A 10 95.54 -19.84 42.64
CA THR A 10 95.08 -20.10 41.26
C THR A 10 93.90 -21.07 41.19
N ILE A 11 93.91 -22.11 42.04
CA ILE A 11 92.78 -23.06 42.16
C ILE A 11 91.53 -22.31 42.65
N ALA A 12 91.64 -21.50 43.70
CA ALA A 12 90.51 -20.71 44.21
C ALA A 12 89.94 -19.77 43.14
N LEU A 13 90.80 -19.09 42.37
CA LEU A 13 90.38 -18.22 41.27
C LEU A 13 89.64 -18.98 40.17
N SER A 14 90.11 -20.17 39.80
CA SER A 14 89.48 -21.02 38.79
C SER A 14 88.07 -21.48 39.18
N VAL A 15 87.87 -21.85 40.46
CA VAL A 15 86.56 -22.22 41.00
C VAL A 15 85.61 -21.01 41.04
N ALA A 16 86.11 -19.83 41.41
CA ALA A 16 85.34 -18.59 41.40
C ALA A 16 84.85 -18.22 39.99
N LEU A 17 85.70 -18.35 38.97
CA LEU A 17 85.32 -18.10 37.57
C LEU A 17 84.27 -19.10 37.05
N LEU A 18 84.40 -20.38 37.40
CA LEU A 18 83.37 -21.39 37.08
C LEU A 18 82.04 -21.09 37.78
N GLY A 19 82.06 -20.66 39.04
CA GLY A 19 80.87 -20.20 39.76
C GLY A 19 80.21 -19.01 39.08
N PHE A 20 80.99 -17.99 38.73
CA PHE A 20 80.51 -16.77 38.07
C PHE A 20 79.90 -17.05 36.68
N THR A 21 80.56 -17.89 35.87
CA THR A 21 80.05 -18.25 34.54
C THR A 21 78.74 -19.04 34.62
N LYS A 22 78.56 -19.90 35.63
CA LYS A 22 77.30 -20.62 35.85
C LYS A 22 76.17 -19.71 36.32
N ILE A 23 76.47 -18.75 37.19
CA ILE A 23 75.51 -17.72 37.63
C ILE A 23 75.05 -16.90 36.44
N ARG A 24 75.99 -16.39 35.63
CA ARG A 24 75.66 -15.64 34.41
C ARG A 24 74.84 -16.45 33.41
N LYS A 25 75.17 -17.72 33.20
CA LYS A 25 74.40 -18.59 32.31
C LYS A 25 72.97 -18.78 32.81
N ARG A 26 72.80 -19.04 34.10
CA ARG A 26 71.48 -19.16 34.73
C ARG A 26 70.68 -17.86 34.63
N ASP A 27 71.32 -16.71 34.79
CA ASP A 27 70.65 -15.41 34.69
C ASP A 27 70.23 -15.12 33.24
N HIS A 28 71.08 -15.45 32.26
CA HIS A 28 70.75 -15.34 30.84
C HIS A 28 69.58 -16.28 30.45
N ASP A 29 69.58 -17.53 30.93
CA ASP A 29 68.46 -18.45 30.73
C ASP A 29 67.16 -17.92 31.38
N ARG A 30 67.28 -17.20 32.51
CA ARG A 30 66.13 -16.59 33.21
C ARG A 30 65.58 -15.40 32.42
N GLU A 31 66.44 -14.52 31.93
CA GLU A 31 66.06 -13.37 31.09
C GLU A 31 65.46 -13.82 29.76
N GLU A 32 66.02 -14.85 29.12
CA GLU A 32 65.47 -15.40 27.88
C GLU A 32 64.05 -15.94 28.09
N LYS A 33 63.80 -16.65 29.20
CA LYS A 33 62.45 -17.13 29.55
C LYS A 33 61.48 -15.97 29.79
N GLN A 34 61.92 -14.94 30.51
CA GLN A 34 61.10 -13.74 30.75
C GLN A 34 60.80 -13.00 29.44
N SER A 35 61.79 -12.84 28.56
CA SER A 35 61.63 -12.23 27.24
C SER A 35 60.64 -12.99 26.38
N LYS A 36 60.76 -14.33 26.28
CA LYS A 36 59.79 -15.16 25.54
C LYS A 36 58.38 -15.07 26.10
N PHE A 37 58.24 -15.03 27.42
CA PHE A 37 56.93 -14.86 28.05
C PHE A 37 56.32 -13.49 27.73
N GLN A 38 57.12 -12.42 27.75
CA GLN A 38 56.66 -11.09 27.35
C GLN A 38 56.30 -11.03 25.87
N ASP A 39 57.06 -11.69 24.98
CA ASP A 39 56.74 -11.79 23.55
C ASP A 39 55.39 -12.47 23.31
N VAL A 40 55.15 -13.62 23.96
CA VAL A 40 53.86 -14.33 23.88
C VAL A 40 52.74 -13.47 24.43
N LYS A 41 52.95 -12.82 25.59
CA LYS A 41 51.94 -11.94 26.18
C LYS A 41 51.61 -10.77 25.25
N LEU A 42 52.61 -10.15 24.64
CA LEU A 42 52.44 -9.05 23.70
C LEU A 42 51.66 -9.51 22.46
N ARG A 43 52.00 -10.68 21.92
CA ARG A 43 51.29 -11.28 20.77
C ARG A 43 49.81 -11.51 21.08
N VAL A 44 49.52 -12.20 22.18
CA VAL A 44 48.14 -12.48 22.60
C VAL A 44 47.38 -11.18 22.84
N THR A 45 48.00 -10.18 23.48
CA THR A 45 47.36 -8.88 23.70
C THR A 45 47.03 -8.19 22.37
N ASN A 46 47.93 -8.27 21.38
CA ASN A 46 47.74 -7.66 20.08
C ASN A 46 46.68 -8.39 19.24
N GLU A 47 46.62 -9.73 19.31
CA GLU A 47 45.57 -10.55 18.70
C GLU A 47 44.19 -10.19 19.27
N MET A 48 44.06 -10.15 20.60
CA MET A 48 42.83 -9.71 21.26
C MET A 48 42.44 -8.28 20.86
N LEU A 49 43.40 -7.36 20.82
CA LEU A 49 43.14 -5.97 20.42
C LEU A 49 42.64 -5.90 18.97
N GLN A 50 43.21 -6.70 18.07
CA GLN A 50 42.78 -6.77 16.68
C GLN A 50 41.35 -7.31 16.56
N GLU A 51 40.99 -8.34 17.33
CA GLU A 51 39.61 -8.85 17.39
C GLU A 51 38.65 -7.76 17.88
N TYR A 52 38.98 -7.07 18.96
CA TYR A 52 38.16 -5.94 19.44
C TYR A 52 37.99 -4.83 18.40
N GLN A 53 39.06 -4.47 17.68
CA GLN A 53 38.95 -3.47 16.61
C GLN A 53 38.07 -3.97 15.46
N SER A 54 38.16 -5.25 15.11
CA SER A 54 37.30 -5.87 14.10
C SER A 54 35.83 -5.82 14.50
N GLU A 55 35.51 -6.20 15.74
CA GLU A 55 34.13 -6.12 16.27
C GLU A 55 33.62 -4.67 16.29
N VAL A 56 34.47 -3.71 16.66
CA VAL A 56 34.11 -2.28 16.61
C VAL A 56 33.82 -1.83 15.18
N THR A 57 34.59 -2.27 14.19
CA THR A 57 34.32 -1.93 12.78
C THR A 57 33.04 -2.58 12.28
N GLU A 58 32.80 -3.85 12.58
CA GLU A 58 31.58 -4.56 12.18
C GLU A 58 30.32 -3.95 12.81
N THR A 59 30.39 -3.61 14.10
CA THR A 59 29.29 -2.92 14.79
C THR A 59 29.07 -1.51 14.25
N LYS A 60 30.14 -0.80 13.86
CA LYS A 60 30.04 0.50 13.21
C LYS A 60 29.38 0.40 11.84
N ASP A 61 29.79 -0.55 11.01
CA ASP A 61 29.25 -0.75 9.66
C ASP A 61 27.77 -1.15 9.73
N SER A 62 27.40 -2.03 10.68
CA SER A 62 25.98 -2.37 10.91
C SER A 62 25.15 -1.18 11.40
N MET A 63 25.71 -0.31 12.24
CA MET A 63 25.05 0.94 12.64
C MET A 63 24.86 1.88 11.45
N GLU A 64 25.86 2.02 10.57
CA GLU A 64 25.76 2.85 9.38
C GLU A 64 24.73 2.30 8.38
N MET A 65 24.69 0.99 8.19
CA MET A 65 23.67 0.32 7.36
C MET A 65 22.26 0.53 7.93
N THR A 66 22.04 0.27 9.21
CA THR A 66 20.74 0.52 9.86
C THR A 66 20.36 2.00 9.84
N THR A 67 21.32 2.91 9.94
CA THR A 67 21.08 4.36 9.78
C THR A 67 20.64 4.71 8.35
N ALA A 68 21.22 4.07 7.34
CA ALA A 68 20.82 4.25 5.95
C ALA A 68 19.40 3.72 5.71
N ASP A 69 19.08 2.53 6.24
CA ASP A 69 17.74 1.94 6.16
C ASP A 69 16.69 2.84 6.83
N LEU A 70 17.01 3.41 8.01
CA LEU A 70 16.12 4.36 8.68
C LEU A 70 15.88 5.62 7.85
N LYS A 71 16.90 6.14 7.16
CA LYS A 71 16.73 7.30 6.28
C LYS A 71 15.85 6.95 5.08
N ALA A 72 16.06 5.81 4.44
CA ALA A 72 15.24 5.34 3.33
C ALA A 72 13.77 5.15 3.74
N LEU A 73 13.52 4.53 4.89
CA LEU A 73 12.17 4.39 5.44
C LEU A 73 11.53 5.74 5.79
N THR A 74 12.32 6.71 6.23
CA THR A 74 11.83 8.07 6.52
C THR A 74 11.38 8.75 5.22
N GLU A 75 12.19 8.69 4.16
CA GLU A 75 11.83 9.22 2.85
C GLU A 75 10.56 8.53 2.30
N GLU A 76 10.46 7.20 2.45
CA GLU A 76 9.27 6.46 2.04
C GLU A 76 8.02 6.92 2.82
N ILE A 77 8.13 7.12 4.14
CA ILE A 77 7.02 7.65 4.96
C ILE A 77 6.61 9.06 4.50
N GLU A 78 7.56 9.95 4.20
CA GLU A 78 7.26 11.29 3.69
C GLU A 78 6.50 11.22 2.35
N THR A 79 6.92 10.34 1.44
CA THR A 79 6.20 10.15 0.17
C THR A 79 4.79 9.60 0.37
N LEU A 80 4.61 8.61 1.26
CA LEU A 80 3.30 8.05 1.58
C LEU A 80 2.39 9.07 2.25
N GLN A 81 2.93 9.95 3.11
CA GLN A 81 2.17 11.05 3.70
C GLN A 81 1.69 12.03 2.63
N SER A 82 2.57 12.44 1.71
CA SER A 82 2.18 13.32 0.59
C SER A 82 1.07 12.70 -0.26
N ASN A 83 1.19 11.42 -0.60
CA ASN A 83 0.16 10.71 -1.38
C ASN A 83 -1.16 10.59 -0.60
N ALA A 84 -1.10 10.38 0.71
CA ALA A 84 -2.30 10.33 1.56
C ALA A 84 -3.00 11.69 1.65
N ASP A 85 -2.24 12.79 1.72
CA ASP A 85 -2.80 14.15 1.72
C ASP A 85 -3.43 14.49 0.36
N GLU A 86 -2.82 14.08 -0.76
CA GLU A 86 -3.40 14.24 -2.10
C GLU A 86 -4.71 13.44 -2.24
N ALA A 87 -4.71 12.16 -1.86
CA ALA A 87 -5.90 11.31 -1.89
C ALA A 87 -7.02 11.85 -0.99
N LYS A 88 -6.68 12.47 0.15
CA LYS A 88 -7.65 13.11 1.03
C LYS A 88 -8.28 14.33 0.36
N ASN A 89 -7.48 15.17 -0.28
CA ASN A 89 -7.98 16.32 -1.03
C ASN A 89 -8.90 15.90 -2.18
N GLU A 90 -8.54 14.86 -2.93
CA GLU A 90 -9.41 14.28 -3.97
C GLU A 90 -10.73 13.75 -3.40
N ALA A 91 -10.68 13.08 -2.25
CA ALA A 91 -11.88 12.59 -1.56
C ALA A 91 -12.80 13.73 -1.12
N ASP A 92 -12.23 14.84 -0.62
CA ASP A 92 -12.98 16.03 -0.23
C ASP A 92 -13.67 16.67 -1.45
N ILE A 93 -12.96 16.80 -2.58
CA ILE A 93 -13.53 17.28 -3.85
C ILE A 93 -14.69 16.38 -4.31
N CYS A 94 -14.47 15.07 -4.36
CA CYS A 94 -15.49 14.10 -4.76
C CYS A 94 -16.73 14.17 -3.86
N ASN A 95 -16.55 14.42 -2.57
CA ASN A 95 -17.65 14.55 -1.62
C ASN A 95 -18.45 15.85 -1.83
N GLU A 96 -17.77 16.94 -2.19
CA GLU A 96 -18.43 18.21 -2.54
C GLU A 96 -19.21 18.11 -3.86
N GLU A 97 -18.63 17.49 -4.88
CA GLU A 97 -19.33 17.20 -6.15
C GLU A 97 -20.55 16.31 -5.93
N LYS A 98 -20.41 15.25 -5.13
CA LYS A 98 -21.54 14.38 -4.76
C LYS A 98 -22.67 15.16 -4.11
N LYS A 99 -22.35 16.13 -3.25
CA LYS A 99 -23.36 16.99 -2.62
C LYS A 99 -24.06 17.87 -3.65
N MET A 100 -23.32 18.50 -4.56
CA MET A 100 -23.91 19.30 -5.64
C MET A 100 -24.82 18.47 -6.55
N VAL A 101 -24.40 17.26 -6.90
CA VAL A 101 -25.22 16.34 -7.71
C VAL A 101 -26.47 15.90 -6.94
N ALA A 102 -26.37 15.64 -5.63
CA ALA A 102 -27.52 15.32 -4.81
C ALA A 102 -28.54 16.47 -4.77
N ASP A 103 -28.08 17.71 -4.60
CA ASP A 103 -28.95 18.89 -4.61
C ASP A 103 -29.63 19.09 -5.97
N GLN A 104 -28.89 18.87 -7.08
CA GLN A 104 -29.44 18.90 -8.44
C GLN A 104 -30.49 17.81 -8.66
N LEU A 105 -30.24 16.59 -8.16
CA LEU A 105 -31.17 15.48 -8.26
C LEU A 105 -32.49 15.81 -7.56
N VAL A 106 -32.44 16.35 -6.34
CA VAL A 106 -33.64 16.80 -5.61
C VAL A 106 -34.41 17.85 -6.40
N SER A 107 -33.72 18.80 -7.04
CA SER A 107 -34.37 19.81 -7.89
C SER A 107 -35.06 19.19 -9.11
N VAL A 108 -34.39 18.28 -9.81
CA VAL A 108 -34.96 17.57 -10.97
C VAL A 108 -36.14 16.69 -10.55
N GLU A 109 -36.04 16.02 -9.40
CA GLU A 109 -37.11 15.19 -8.87
C GLU A 109 -38.35 16.03 -8.55
N ALA A 110 -38.19 17.22 -7.98
CA ALA A 110 -39.29 18.16 -7.76
C ALA A 110 -39.93 18.64 -9.08
N LEU A 111 -39.14 18.92 -10.13
CA LEU A 111 -39.68 19.25 -11.45
C LEU A 111 -40.47 18.08 -12.05
N LEU A 112 -39.96 16.86 -11.90
CA LEU A 112 -40.64 15.64 -12.35
C LEU A 112 -41.96 15.40 -11.62
N GLN A 113 -42.05 15.71 -10.32
CA GLN A 113 -43.30 15.59 -9.55
C GLN A 113 -44.35 16.62 -9.97
N ASN A 114 -43.94 17.81 -10.42
CA ASN A 114 -44.87 18.85 -10.88
C ASN A 114 -45.33 18.67 -12.33
N LEU A 115 -44.52 18.03 -13.18
CA LEU A 115 -44.80 17.83 -14.61
C LEU A 115 -46.17 17.17 -14.92
N PRO A 116 -46.61 16.12 -14.20
CA PRO A 116 -47.91 15.48 -14.44
C PRO A 116 -49.09 16.43 -14.24
N ALA A 117 -49.01 17.33 -13.26
CA ALA A 117 -50.08 18.31 -13.00
C ALA A 117 -50.17 19.31 -14.17
N GLU A 118 -49.03 19.83 -14.63
CA GLU A 118 -48.95 20.71 -15.81
C GLU A 118 -49.48 20.01 -17.07
N LEU A 119 -49.10 18.75 -17.30
CA LEU A 119 -49.58 17.96 -18.44
C LEU A 119 -51.11 17.78 -18.42
N ASN A 120 -51.69 17.43 -17.27
CA ASN A 120 -53.14 17.31 -17.12
C ASN A 120 -53.86 18.65 -17.33
N THR A 121 -53.26 19.74 -16.88
CA THR A 121 -53.80 21.09 -17.05
C THR A 121 -53.81 21.50 -18.52
N MET A 122 -52.71 21.26 -19.24
CA MET A 122 -52.65 21.47 -20.69
C MET A 122 -53.65 20.58 -21.42
N GLN A 123 -53.71 19.29 -21.07
CA GLN A 123 -54.63 18.34 -21.68
C GLN A 123 -56.09 18.78 -21.54
N THR A 124 -56.51 19.18 -20.33
CA THR A 124 -57.88 19.67 -20.10
C THR A 124 -58.17 20.93 -20.91
N LYS A 125 -57.23 21.87 -20.99
CA LYS A 125 -57.35 23.08 -21.82
C LYS A 125 -57.53 22.75 -23.31
N TRP A 126 -56.65 21.91 -23.87
CA TRP A 126 -56.76 21.49 -25.27
C TRP A 126 -58.05 20.72 -25.55
N THR A 127 -58.49 19.86 -24.63
CA THR A 127 -59.78 19.17 -24.79
C THR A 127 -60.97 20.13 -24.80
N ALA A 128 -60.96 21.16 -23.95
CA ALA A 128 -62.00 22.19 -23.92
C ALA A 128 -61.99 23.06 -25.17
N GLU A 129 -60.82 23.44 -25.68
CA GLU A 129 -60.70 24.17 -26.96
C GLU A 129 -61.22 23.33 -28.13
N VAL A 130 -60.87 22.04 -28.19
CA VAL A 130 -61.40 21.11 -29.20
C VAL A 130 -62.92 20.98 -29.11
N GLU A 131 -63.48 20.88 -27.91
CA GLU A 131 -64.93 20.82 -27.71
C GLU A 131 -65.60 22.13 -28.13
N THR A 132 -65.02 23.27 -27.78
CA THR A 132 -65.50 24.61 -28.17
C THR A 132 -65.49 24.77 -29.69
N LEU A 133 -64.38 24.38 -30.36
CA LEU A 133 -64.28 24.42 -31.81
C LEU A 133 -65.29 23.48 -32.49
N LYS A 134 -65.51 22.28 -31.93
CA LYS A 134 -66.57 21.38 -32.40
C LYS A 134 -67.95 22.00 -32.25
N GLN A 135 -68.22 22.71 -31.15
CA GLN A 135 -69.50 23.38 -30.92
C GLN A 135 -69.69 24.58 -31.86
N GLN A 136 -68.63 25.35 -32.14
CA GLN A 136 -68.66 26.41 -33.16
C GLN A 136 -68.89 25.85 -34.56
N LEU A 137 -68.32 24.68 -34.88
CA LEU A 137 -68.55 24.02 -36.17
C LEU A 137 -69.96 23.43 -36.29
N ALA A 138 -70.53 22.95 -35.19
CA ALA A 138 -71.92 22.48 -35.14
C ALA A 138 -72.94 23.64 -35.10
N ALA A 139 -72.52 24.84 -34.68
CA ALA A 139 -73.33 26.04 -34.75
C ALA A 139 -73.44 26.50 -36.21
N ARG A 140 -74.67 26.59 -36.71
CA ARG A 140 -75.00 27.14 -38.03
C ARG A 140 -74.33 28.52 -38.17
N SER A 141 -73.49 28.70 -39.18
CA SER A 141 -72.78 29.98 -39.37
C SER A 141 -73.79 31.11 -39.56
N ALA A 142 -73.57 32.27 -38.93
CA ALA A 142 -74.48 33.42 -39.09
C ALA A 142 -74.59 33.91 -40.56
N VAL A 143 -73.65 33.50 -41.42
CA VAL A 143 -73.69 33.72 -42.87
C VAL A 143 -74.80 32.89 -43.54
N CYS A 144 -75.15 31.74 -42.96
CA CYS A 144 -76.24 30.87 -43.43
C CYS A 144 -77.64 31.46 -43.23
N ASP A 145 -77.78 32.53 -42.45
CA ASP A 145 -79.05 33.23 -42.27
C ASP A 145 -79.28 34.31 -43.35
N PHE A 146 -78.23 34.69 -44.09
CA PHE A 146 -78.31 35.62 -45.23
C PHE A 146 -78.49 34.91 -46.58
N LEU A 147 -78.38 33.58 -46.62
CA LEU A 147 -78.57 32.78 -47.83
C LEU A 147 -80.06 32.48 -48.05
N LYS A 148 -80.54 32.71 -49.27
CA LYS A 148 -81.96 32.55 -49.62
C LYS A 148 -82.39 31.09 -49.49
N ALA A 149 -83.37 30.84 -48.61
CA ALA A 149 -83.95 29.51 -48.40
C ALA A 149 -84.46 28.93 -49.73
N GLY A 150 -83.88 27.80 -50.16
CA GLY A 150 -84.26 27.05 -51.37
C GLY A 150 -83.19 26.89 -52.46
N SER A 151 -81.98 27.43 -52.31
CA SER A 151 -80.86 27.10 -53.20
C SER A 151 -80.16 25.82 -52.73
N ALA A 152 -80.08 24.81 -53.60
CA ALA A 152 -79.44 23.52 -53.31
C ALA A 152 -77.96 23.65 -52.90
N ASP A 153 -77.28 24.68 -53.39
CA ASP A 153 -75.88 24.98 -53.04
C ASP A 153 -75.74 25.57 -51.63
N ALA A 154 -76.73 26.34 -51.17
CA ALA A 154 -76.76 26.90 -49.82
C ALA A 154 -77.04 25.81 -48.76
N SER A 155 -77.91 24.84 -49.06
CA SER A 155 -78.23 23.74 -48.15
C SER A 155 -77.04 22.79 -47.89
N LYS A 156 -76.16 22.59 -48.88
CA LYS A 156 -74.92 21.81 -48.71
C LYS A 156 -73.87 22.50 -47.85
N LEU A 157 -73.77 23.82 -47.93
CA LEU A 157 -72.78 24.61 -47.19
C LEU A 157 -73.18 24.89 -45.74
N CYS A 158 -74.48 24.84 -45.44
CA CYS A 158 -75.05 25.22 -44.14
C CYS A 158 -75.54 24.04 -43.28
N GLY A 159 -75.28 22.79 -43.71
CA GLY A 159 -75.32 21.61 -42.84
C GLY A 159 -76.70 21.09 -42.45
N GLU A 160 -77.72 21.16 -43.32
CA GLU A 160 -79.06 20.58 -43.06
C GLU A 160 -79.26 19.14 -43.61
N GLU A 161 -78.22 18.29 -43.67
CA GLU A 161 -78.35 16.84 -43.88
C GLU A 161 -77.28 16.03 -43.11
N PRO A 162 -77.45 14.70 -42.91
CA PRO A 162 -77.18 14.04 -41.64
C PRO A 162 -75.70 14.09 -41.26
N LYS A 163 -75.50 14.32 -39.97
CA LYS A 163 -74.25 14.20 -39.21
C LYS A 163 -73.38 13.07 -39.76
N ALA A 164 -72.39 13.41 -40.58
CA ALA A 164 -71.29 12.49 -40.86
C ALA A 164 -70.69 12.12 -39.50
N GLU A 165 -70.67 10.84 -39.17
CA GLU A 165 -70.03 10.33 -37.95
C GLU A 165 -68.62 10.90 -37.90
N ALA A 166 -68.38 11.77 -36.92
CA ALA A 166 -67.05 12.23 -36.61
C ALA A 166 -66.19 10.98 -36.35
N PRO A 167 -64.96 10.89 -36.90
CA PRO A 167 -64.08 9.78 -36.58
C PRO A 167 -63.97 9.72 -35.06
N LYS A 168 -64.33 8.55 -34.51
CA LYS A 168 -64.18 8.22 -33.10
C LYS A 168 -62.75 8.61 -32.72
N PRO A 169 -62.52 9.51 -31.75
CA PRO A 169 -61.17 9.69 -31.25
C PRO A 169 -60.81 8.37 -30.57
N GLU A 170 -60.06 7.52 -31.27
CA GLU A 170 -59.15 6.61 -30.58
C GLU A 170 -58.20 7.53 -29.82
N GLY A 171 -58.54 7.79 -28.55
CA GLY A 171 -57.60 8.42 -27.65
C GLY A 171 -56.30 7.61 -27.73
N PRO A 172 -55.12 8.26 -27.80
CA PRO A 172 -53.88 7.52 -27.71
C PRO A 172 -53.98 6.68 -26.44
N LYS A 173 -53.98 5.36 -26.61
CA LYS A 173 -53.85 4.40 -25.52
C LYS A 173 -52.53 4.80 -24.87
N ALA A 174 -52.61 5.43 -23.71
CA ALA A 174 -51.44 5.70 -22.90
C ALA A 174 -50.92 4.33 -22.44
N GLU A 175 -50.16 3.66 -23.30
CA GLU A 175 -49.09 2.82 -22.78
C GLU A 175 -48.19 3.80 -22.04
N ALA A 176 -48.36 3.84 -20.71
CA ALA A 176 -47.34 4.38 -19.85
C ALA A 176 -46.02 3.78 -20.36
N PRO A 177 -45.03 4.59 -20.76
CA PRO A 177 -43.70 4.05 -20.93
C PRO A 177 -43.38 3.40 -19.59
N LYS A 178 -43.27 2.06 -19.59
CA LYS A 178 -42.69 1.34 -18.47
C LYS A 178 -41.40 2.10 -18.17
N PRO A 179 -41.14 2.53 -16.93
CA PRO A 179 -39.83 3.04 -16.59
C PRO A 179 -38.87 1.86 -16.76
N GLU A 180 -38.34 1.69 -17.97
CA GLU A 180 -37.00 1.17 -18.13
C GLU A 180 -36.13 2.29 -17.57
N GLY A 181 -36.01 2.30 -16.23
CA GLY A 181 -34.90 2.98 -15.60
C GLY A 181 -33.64 2.56 -16.34
N PRO A 182 -32.66 3.45 -16.52
CA PRO A 182 -31.38 3.04 -17.07
C PRO A 182 -30.98 1.79 -16.31
N LYS A 183 -30.86 0.66 -17.02
CA LYS A 183 -30.05 -0.43 -16.51
C LYS A 183 -28.73 0.25 -16.23
N ALA A 184 -28.46 0.50 -14.97
CA ALA A 184 -27.11 0.68 -14.51
C ALA A 184 -26.43 -0.63 -14.91
N GLU A 185 -25.87 -0.67 -16.11
CA GLU A 185 -24.60 -1.33 -16.29
C GLU A 185 -23.69 -0.58 -15.32
N ALA A 186 -23.68 -1.06 -14.07
CA ALA A 186 -22.54 -0.87 -13.22
C ALA A 186 -21.34 -1.16 -14.13
N PRO A 187 -20.39 -0.23 -14.28
CA PRO A 187 -19.14 -0.57 -14.92
C PRO A 187 -18.69 -1.83 -14.21
N LYS A 188 -18.64 -2.93 -14.96
CA LYS A 188 -18.09 -4.18 -14.47
C LYS A 188 -16.73 -3.76 -13.92
N PRO A 189 -16.43 -3.98 -12.63
CA PRO A 189 -15.08 -3.76 -12.17
C PRO A 189 -14.23 -4.62 -13.10
N GLU A 190 -13.47 -3.98 -13.99
CA GLU A 190 -12.24 -4.60 -14.42
C GLU A 190 -11.45 -4.66 -13.13
N GLU A 191 -11.60 -5.78 -12.41
CA GLU A 191 -10.57 -6.22 -11.51
C GLU A 191 -9.28 -6.00 -12.29
N PRO A 192 -8.35 -5.17 -11.80
CA PRO A 192 -7.02 -5.20 -12.37
C PRO A 192 -6.65 -6.68 -12.34
N LYS A 193 -6.40 -7.25 -13.53
CA LYS A 193 -5.68 -8.51 -13.61
C LYS A 193 -4.42 -8.26 -12.82
N ALA A 194 -4.43 -8.68 -11.57
CA ALA A 194 -3.22 -8.98 -10.86
C ALA A 194 -2.59 -10.06 -11.73
N GLU A 195 -1.67 -9.64 -12.60
CA GLU A 195 -0.56 -10.50 -12.94
C GLU A 195 0.11 -10.78 -11.60
N ALA A 196 -0.36 -11.84 -10.95
CA ALA A 196 0.40 -12.49 -9.92
C ALA A 196 1.78 -12.71 -10.54
N PRO A 197 2.86 -12.14 -10.00
CA PRO A 197 4.17 -12.51 -10.42
C PRO A 197 4.23 -14.03 -10.28
N LYS A 198 4.45 -14.69 -11.42
CA LYS A 198 4.70 -16.13 -11.47
C LYS A 198 5.74 -16.40 -10.39
N PRO A 199 5.46 -17.21 -9.36
CA PRO A 199 6.50 -17.63 -8.45
C PRO A 199 7.48 -18.42 -9.33
N GLU A 200 8.62 -17.82 -9.67
CA GLU A 200 9.77 -18.64 -9.99
C GLU A 200 10.06 -19.40 -8.71
N GLU A 201 9.69 -20.67 -8.70
CA GLU A 201 10.16 -21.63 -7.71
C GLU A 201 11.68 -21.45 -7.62
N PRO A 202 12.23 -20.99 -6.47
CA PRO A 202 13.64 -21.21 -6.25
C PRO A 202 13.82 -22.71 -6.30
N LYS A 203 14.62 -23.19 -7.26
CA LYS A 203 15.21 -24.53 -7.22
C LYS A 203 15.88 -24.64 -5.86
N ALA A 204 15.20 -25.27 -4.91
CA ALA A 204 15.80 -25.73 -3.69
C ALA A 204 16.76 -26.86 -4.09
N GLU A 205 18.01 -26.51 -4.34
CA GLU A 205 19.09 -27.48 -4.16
C GLU A 205 19.05 -27.90 -2.70
N ALA A 206 18.60 -29.13 -2.47
CA ALA A 206 18.62 -29.75 -1.17
C ALA A 206 20.05 -29.68 -0.60
N PRO A 207 20.28 -29.05 0.56
CA PRO A 207 21.55 -29.19 1.24
C PRO A 207 21.71 -30.66 1.62
N LYS A 208 22.79 -31.26 1.12
CA LYS A 208 23.28 -32.58 1.52
C LYS A 208 23.36 -32.61 3.05
N PRO A 209 22.73 -33.58 3.74
CA PRO A 209 22.89 -33.70 5.17
C PRO A 209 24.33 -34.18 5.45
N GLU A 210 25.19 -33.29 5.93
CA GLU A 210 26.39 -33.71 6.65
C GLU A 210 25.96 -34.09 8.06
N GLU A 211 26.08 -35.39 8.34
CA GLU A 211 25.89 -35.98 9.65
C GLU A 211 26.80 -35.27 10.68
N PRO A 212 26.26 -34.69 11.76
CA PRO A 212 27.10 -34.30 12.87
C PRO A 212 27.59 -35.59 13.55
N LYS A 213 28.89 -35.87 13.41
CA LYS A 213 29.61 -36.81 14.28
C LYS A 213 29.42 -36.34 15.72
N ALA A 214 28.55 -37.03 16.44
CA ALA A 214 28.47 -36.94 17.89
C ALA A 214 29.75 -37.55 18.50
N GLU A 215 30.75 -36.71 18.79
CA GLU A 215 31.76 -37.06 19.78
C GLU A 215 31.15 -36.90 21.18
N ALA A 216 30.98 -38.04 21.84
CA ALA A 216 30.52 -38.12 23.21
C ALA A 216 31.47 -37.35 24.16
N PRO A 217 30.97 -36.48 25.05
CA PRO A 217 31.80 -35.90 26.08
C PRO A 217 32.21 -36.97 27.09
N LYS A 218 33.52 -37.20 27.22
CA LYS A 218 34.11 -37.97 28.33
C LYS A 218 33.77 -37.26 29.64
N PRO A 219 33.28 -37.97 30.67
CA PRO A 219 33.16 -37.41 32.01
C PRO A 219 34.55 -37.37 32.66
N GLU A 220 35.09 -36.17 32.91
CA GLU A 220 36.21 -36.01 33.85
C GLU A 220 35.67 -35.68 35.24
N GLU A 221 36.07 -36.52 36.20
CA GLU A 221 35.75 -36.48 37.61
C GLU A 221 36.23 -35.18 38.28
N PRO A 222 35.45 -34.57 39.19
CA PRO A 222 35.94 -33.48 40.01
C PRO A 222 36.93 -34.02 41.06
N LYS A 223 38.23 -33.77 40.85
CA LYS A 223 39.22 -33.93 41.92
C LYS A 223 38.97 -32.89 43.00
N ALA A 224 38.57 -33.40 44.18
CA ALA A 224 38.50 -32.66 45.43
C ALA A 224 39.83 -31.96 45.73
N VAL A 225 39.79 -30.64 45.92
CA VAL A 225 40.87 -29.88 46.53
C VAL A 225 40.51 -29.68 48.01
N ALA A 226 41.21 -30.42 48.87
CA ALA A 226 41.22 -30.18 50.31
C ALA A 226 41.89 -28.83 50.60
N PRO A 227 41.35 -28.02 51.54
CA PRO A 227 42.03 -26.81 51.98
C PRO A 227 43.20 -27.18 52.90
N LYS A 228 44.38 -26.65 52.61
CA LYS A 228 45.48 -26.58 53.58
C LYS A 228 45.89 -25.12 53.77
N GLN A 229 45.67 -24.69 55.01
CA GLN A 229 46.10 -23.46 55.69
C GLN A 229 45.44 -22.15 55.28
#